data_AF-A0A0F9PMQ5-F1
#
_entry.id   AF-A0A0F9PMQ5-F1
#
_cell.length_a   1.000
_cell.length_b   1.000
_cell.length_c   1.000
_cell.angle_alpha   90.00
_cell.angle_beta   90.00
_cell.angle_gamma   90.00
#
_symmetry.space_group_name_H-M   'P 1'
#
loop_
_entity.id
_entity.type
_entity.pdbx_description
1 polymer ?
#
loop_
_entity_poly.entity_id
_entity_poly.type
_entity_poly.pdbx_seq_one_letter_code
_entity_poly.pdbx_strand_id
1 'polypeptide(L)'
;MERAVGYCENIDCEDFSKGVFLLNHSETFYCPRCRQLGKPEKERGSYTGETDIFKEARVEYNFDPISGVYRETAIVRDESLWGRCNVYTLHSPLIRTEKRALKVAEALLANLNRYHGLLAKDEIPGTNEVLLSFDDSSEEFSRKLEILALAWEKSTLTDRSRQRDHSSESPN
;
A
#
# COMPACT_ATOMS: atom_id res chain seq x y z
N MET A 1 -7.13 -6.99 -2.82
CA MET A 1 -6.32 -8.23 -2.83
C MET A 1 -5.52 -8.25 -1.54
N GLU A 2 -5.87 -9.11 -0.58
CA GLU A 2 -5.14 -9.24 0.68
C GLU A 2 -3.92 -10.15 0.50
N ARG A 3 -2.74 -9.64 0.85
CA ARG A 3 -1.47 -10.36 0.81
C ARG A 3 -1.06 -10.74 2.23
N ALA A 4 -0.58 -11.95 2.41
CA ALA A 4 -0.13 -12.44 3.71
C ALA A 4 1.01 -13.45 3.57
N VAL A 5 1.60 -13.81 4.71
CA VAL A 5 2.53 -14.93 4.82
C VAL A 5 2.02 -15.88 5.90
N GLY A 6 1.84 -17.15 5.55
CA GLY A 6 1.54 -18.22 6.49
C GLY A 6 2.81 -18.80 7.09
N TYR A 7 2.83 -18.97 8.41
CA TYR A 7 3.94 -19.57 9.14
C TYR A 7 3.47 -20.82 9.87
N CYS A 8 4.24 -21.91 9.77
CA CYS A 8 3.98 -23.11 10.57
C CYS A 8 4.46 -22.88 12.01
N GLU A 9 3.61 -23.22 12.97
CA GLU A 9 3.89 -23.11 14.41
C GLU A 9 4.35 -24.43 15.05
N ASN A 10 4.26 -25.54 14.31
CA ASN A 10 4.73 -26.84 14.78
C ASN A 10 6.26 -26.91 14.77
N ILE A 11 6.89 -26.93 15.94
CA ILE A 11 8.35 -26.95 16.13
C ILE A 11 8.98 -28.22 15.55
N ASP A 12 8.23 -29.33 15.52
CA ASP A 12 8.71 -30.60 14.96
C ASP A 12 8.57 -30.65 13.42
N CYS A 13 7.96 -29.63 12.81
CA CYS A 13 7.84 -29.53 11.37
C CYS A 13 9.11 -28.92 10.79
N GLU A 14 9.63 -29.51 9.70
CA GLU A 14 10.77 -28.94 8.98
C GLU A 14 10.49 -27.54 8.40
N ASP A 15 9.21 -27.19 8.24
CA ASP A 15 8.78 -25.87 7.77
C ASP A 15 8.38 -24.93 8.92
N PHE A 16 8.72 -25.28 10.17
CA PHE A 16 8.58 -24.40 11.32
C PHE A 16 9.18 -23.04 11.00
N SER A 17 8.42 -21.97 11.25
CA SER A 17 8.80 -20.57 10.99
C SER A 17 9.14 -20.21 9.53
N LYS A 18 9.04 -21.14 8.57
CA LYS A 18 9.23 -20.84 7.15
C LYS A 18 7.98 -20.18 6.60
N GLY A 19 8.15 -19.03 5.96
CA GLY A 19 7.05 -18.26 5.40
C GLY A 19 6.56 -18.84 4.07
N VAL A 20 5.26 -19.05 3.95
CA VAL A 20 4.57 -19.41 2.71
C VAL A 20 3.75 -18.21 2.25
N PHE A 21 3.95 -17.78 1.00
CA PHE A 21 3.21 -16.64 0.45
C PHE A 21 1.73 -16.99 0.24
N LEU A 22 0.85 -16.09 0.66
CA LEU A 22 -0.59 -16.24 0.58
C LEU A 22 -1.22 -15.07 -0.20
N LEU A 23 -1.98 -15.41 -1.24
CA LEU A 23 -2.81 -14.47 -2.02
C LEU A 23 -4.29 -14.80 -1.77
N ASN A 24 -5.10 -13.78 -1.50
CA ASN A 24 -6.56 -13.93 -1.32
C ASN A 24 -6.94 -15.01 -0.29
N HIS A 25 -6.17 -15.10 0.79
CA HIS A 25 -6.34 -16.15 1.79
C HIS A 25 -7.57 -15.97 2.67
N SER A 26 -8.16 -17.11 3.05
CA SER A 26 -9.02 -17.21 4.22
C SER A 26 -8.21 -16.89 5.49
N GLU A 27 -8.85 -16.37 6.53
CA GLU A 27 -8.21 -16.05 7.81
C GLU A 27 -7.45 -17.23 8.44
N THR A 28 -7.76 -18.45 8.04
CA THR A 28 -7.13 -19.67 8.53
C THR A 28 -6.04 -20.15 7.57
N PHE A 29 -4.85 -20.45 8.10
CA PHE A 29 -3.73 -21.06 7.36
C PHE A 29 -3.41 -22.44 7.91
N TYR A 30 -3.25 -23.43 7.03
CA TYR A 30 -2.74 -24.75 7.36
C TYR A 30 -1.37 -24.95 6.72
N CYS A 31 -0.41 -25.46 7.48
CA CYS A 31 0.92 -25.76 6.96
C CYS A 31 0.81 -26.82 5.84
N PRO A 32 1.35 -26.56 4.64
CA PRO A 32 1.25 -27.52 3.53
C PRO A 32 1.97 -28.84 3.81
N ARG A 33 2.91 -28.86 4.76
CA ARG A 33 3.73 -30.02 5.08
C ARG A 33 3.13 -30.90 6.18
N CYS A 34 2.89 -30.36 7.37
CA CYS A 34 2.35 -31.12 8.49
C CYS A 34 0.82 -31.06 8.61
N ARG A 35 0.14 -30.24 7.78
CA ARG A 35 -1.31 -29.99 7.78
C ARG A 35 -1.87 -29.46 9.10
N GLN A 36 -1.02 -29.10 10.05
CA GLN A 36 -1.45 -28.45 11.28
C GLN A 36 -1.78 -26.98 11.02
N LEU A 37 -2.61 -26.44 11.90
CA LEU A 37 -2.92 -25.02 11.92
C LEU A 37 -1.62 -24.22 12.09
N GLY A 38 -1.48 -23.16 11.32
CA GLY A 38 -0.41 -22.20 11.48
C GLY A 38 -0.96 -20.77 11.57
N LYS A 39 -0.05 -19.80 11.53
CA LYS A 39 -0.37 -18.39 11.72
C LYS A 39 -0.21 -17.60 10.42
N PRO A 40 -1.26 -17.01 9.87
CA PRO A 40 -1.14 -16.01 8.83
C PRO A 40 -0.80 -14.64 9.43
N GLU A 41 0.19 -13.97 8.87
CA GLU A 41 0.49 -12.56 9.11
C GLU A 41 0.12 -11.77 7.85
N LYS A 42 -0.86 -10.87 7.97
CA LYS A 42 -1.34 -10.05 6.85
C LYS A 42 -0.50 -8.78 6.70
N GLU A 43 -0.28 -8.35 5.46
CA GLU A 43 0.12 -6.97 5.22
C GLU A 43 -1.02 -6.04 5.69
N ARG A 44 -0.68 -4.98 6.40
CA ARG A 44 -1.66 -3.99 6.89
C ARG A 44 -1.10 -2.58 6.88
N GLY A 45 -1.98 -1.64 6.62
CA GLY A 45 -1.74 -0.21 6.70
C GLY A 45 -2.24 0.38 8.00
N SER A 46 -1.58 1.42 8.51
CA SER A 46 -2.13 2.31 9.52
C SER A 46 -1.61 3.72 9.31
N TYR A 47 -2.30 4.72 9.81
CA TYR A 47 -1.78 6.08 9.83
C TYR A 47 -2.18 6.85 11.08
N THR A 48 -1.40 7.89 11.38
CA THR A 48 -1.65 8.82 12.47
C THR A 48 -1.62 10.25 11.95
N GLY A 49 -2.61 11.05 12.34
CA GLY A 49 -2.72 12.46 12.01
C GLY A 49 -4.16 12.88 11.65
N GLU A 50 -4.36 14.18 11.43
CA GLU A 50 -5.68 14.80 11.21
C GLU A 50 -5.76 15.53 9.86
N THR A 51 -4.72 15.44 9.02
CA THR A 51 -4.62 16.14 7.74
C THR A 51 -4.68 15.17 6.56
N ASP A 52 -4.88 15.66 5.33
CA ASP A 52 -4.83 14.80 4.13
C ASP A 52 -3.43 14.70 3.52
N ILE A 53 -2.42 15.29 4.16
CA ILE A 53 -1.04 15.38 3.65
C ILE A 53 -0.16 14.45 4.46
N PHE A 54 0.56 13.57 3.78
CA PHE A 54 1.50 12.64 4.40
C PHE A 54 2.92 13.14 4.25
N LYS A 55 3.61 13.33 5.37
CA LYS A 55 5.02 13.75 5.38
C LYS A 55 5.98 12.58 5.50
N GLU A 56 5.52 11.48 6.07
CA GLU A 56 6.36 10.35 6.40
C GLU A 56 5.66 9.03 6.08
N ALA A 57 6.40 8.14 5.44
CA ALA A 57 6.01 6.75 5.26
C ALA A 57 7.02 5.85 5.97
N ARG A 58 6.50 4.97 6.82
CA ARG A 58 7.23 3.93 7.54
C ARG A 58 6.88 2.57 6.97
N VAL A 59 7.87 1.70 6.89
CA VAL A 59 7.67 0.30 6.55
C VAL A 59 8.31 -0.53 7.65
N GLU A 60 7.48 -1.19 8.45
CA GLU A 60 7.91 -2.23 9.37
C GLU A 60 8.06 -3.55 8.61
N TYR A 61 9.26 -4.11 8.66
CA TYR A 61 9.65 -5.28 7.87
C TYR A 61 10.47 -6.27 8.69
N ASN A 62 10.87 -7.36 8.04
CA ASN A 62 11.61 -8.45 8.65
C ASN A 62 10.86 -9.08 9.83
N PHE A 63 9.63 -9.51 9.55
CA PHE A 63 8.77 -10.16 10.53
C PHE A 63 9.40 -11.45 11.07
N ASP A 64 9.49 -11.54 12.39
CA ASP A 64 9.87 -12.75 13.10
C ASP A 64 8.63 -13.52 13.53
N PRO A 65 8.34 -14.69 12.92
CA PRO A 65 7.15 -15.46 13.24
C PRO A 65 7.19 -16.12 14.62
N ILE A 66 8.37 -16.25 15.24
CA ILE A 66 8.50 -16.86 16.58
C ILE A 66 8.06 -15.86 17.65
N SER A 67 8.55 -14.62 17.57
CA SER A 67 8.21 -13.57 18.53
C SER A 67 6.97 -12.77 18.13
N GLY A 68 6.55 -12.83 16.87
CA GLY A 68 5.40 -12.11 16.33
C GLY A 68 5.65 -10.61 16.14
N VAL A 69 6.90 -10.17 16.03
CA VAL A 69 7.26 -8.75 15.88
C VAL A 69 8.03 -8.47 14.60
N TYR A 70 7.86 -7.26 14.07
CA TYR A 70 8.71 -6.70 13.02
C TYR A 70 9.99 -6.18 13.66
N ARG A 71 11.15 -6.63 13.16
CA ARG A 71 12.44 -6.32 13.78
C ARG A 71 13.01 -4.98 13.33
N GLU A 72 12.60 -4.49 12.17
CA GLU A 72 13.22 -3.34 11.52
C GLU A 72 12.17 -2.39 10.93
N THR A 73 12.51 -1.10 10.87
CA THR A 73 11.66 -0.05 10.31
C THR A 73 12.46 0.80 9.33
N ALA A 74 11.98 0.90 8.09
CA ALA A 74 12.50 1.84 7.10
C ALA A 74 11.62 3.08 7.07
N ILE A 75 12.21 4.26 6.96
CA ILE A 75 11.51 5.55 7.06
C ILE A 75 11.91 6.43 5.87
N VAL A 76 10.92 6.98 5.18
CA VAL A 76 11.09 8.02 4.16
C VAL A 76 10.28 9.24 4.57
N ARG A 77 10.90 10.42 4.49
CA ARG A 77 10.32 11.70 4.89
C ARG A 77 10.46 12.72 3.77
N ASP A 78 9.44 13.55 3.60
CA ASP A 78 9.51 14.77 2.80
C ASP A 78 9.84 15.97 3.70
N GLU A 79 11.07 16.47 3.60
CA GLU A 79 11.54 17.60 4.42
C GLU A 79 11.02 18.96 3.94
N SER A 80 10.46 19.03 2.72
CA SER A 80 9.90 20.27 2.18
C SER A 80 8.55 20.63 2.82
N LEU A 81 7.86 19.63 3.39
CA LEU A 81 6.58 19.81 4.07
C LEU A 81 6.79 20.31 5.50
N TRP A 82 6.19 21.46 5.82
CA TRP A 82 6.20 22.06 7.16
C TRP A 82 4.83 21.98 7.84
N GLY A 83 4.80 21.90 9.17
CA GLY A 83 3.57 21.85 9.96
C GLY A 83 3.17 20.46 10.44
N ARG A 84 1.90 20.32 10.84
CA ARG A 84 1.31 19.03 11.26
C ARG A 84 0.95 18.25 10.00
N CYS A 85 1.61 17.12 9.78
CA CYS A 85 1.35 16.23 8.65
C CYS A 85 1.18 14.80 9.17
N ASN A 86 0.52 13.97 8.37
CA ASN A 86 0.29 12.58 8.73
C ASN A 86 1.53 11.72 8.52
N VAL A 87 1.56 10.62 9.28
CA VAL A 87 2.52 9.54 9.14
C VAL A 87 1.77 8.28 8.78
N TYR A 88 2.21 7.58 7.74
CA TYR A 88 1.68 6.29 7.34
C TYR A 88 2.67 5.18 7.72
N THR A 89 2.17 4.04 8.20
CA THR A 89 2.96 2.86 8.53
C THR A 89 2.40 1.63 7.82
N LEU A 90 3.22 1.01 6.97
CA LEU A 90 2.97 -0.30 6.40
C LEU A 90 3.66 -1.36 7.26
N HIS A 91 2.91 -2.40 7.65
CA HIS A 91 3.48 -3.61 8.24
C HIS A 91 3.49 -4.70 7.17
N SER A 92 4.67 -5.17 6.77
CA SER A 92 4.81 -6.14 5.67
C SER A 92 5.68 -7.34 6.02
N PRO A 93 5.12 -8.55 6.20
CA PRO A 93 5.89 -9.76 6.43
C PRO A 93 6.61 -10.26 5.16
N LEU A 94 6.32 -9.65 4.01
CA LEU A 94 6.91 -9.99 2.69
C LEU A 94 8.27 -9.34 2.47
N ILE A 95 8.59 -8.29 3.21
CA ILE A 95 9.81 -7.52 3.03
C ILE A 95 10.86 -8.01 4.03
N ARG A 96 12.03 -8.40 3.52
CA ARG A 96 13.15 -8.93 4.30
C ARG A 96 14.41 -8.06 4.24
N THR A 97 14.41 -7.03 3.39
CA THR A 97 15.59 -6.21 3.15
C THR A 97 15.26 -4.73 3.24
N GLU A 98 16.18 -3.97 3.84
CA GLU A 98 16.08 -2.52 3.97
C GLU A 98 15.89 -1.83 2.63
N LYS A 99 16.71 -2.19 1.63
CA LYS A 99 16.64 -1.61 0.28
C LYS A 99 15.24 -1.73 -0.34
N ARG A 100 14.55 -2.85 -0.11
CA ARG A 100 13.18 -3.04 -0.60
C ARG A 100 12.18 -2.24 0.24
N ALA A 101 12.35 -2.22 1.55
CA ALA A 101 11.53 -1.44 2.47
C ALA A 101 11.57 0.07 2.14
N LEU A 102 12.75 0.63 1.89
CA LEU A 102 12.92 2.03 1.49
C LEU A 102 12.24 2.36 0.16
N LYS A 103 12.40 1.51 -0.85
CA LYS A 103 11.71 1.68 -2.14
C LYS A 103 10.20 1.66 -2.00
N VAL A 104 9.68 0.77 -1.14
CA VAL A 104 8.24 0.70 -0.86
C VAL A 104 7.79 1.94 -0.09
N ALA A 105 8.54 2.39 0.92
CA ALA A 105 8.24 3.61 1.67
C ALA A 105 8.19 4.85 0.75
N GLU A 106 9.14 5.00 -0.18
CA GLU A 106 9.16 6.08 -1.16
C GLU A 106 7.93 6.03 -2.08
N ALA A 107 7.63 4.85 -2.63
CA ALA A 107 6.45 4.68 -3.48
C ALA A 107 5.14 4.94 -2.73
N LEU A 108 5.04 4.51 -1.46
CA LEU A 108 3.91 4.80 -0.59
C LEU A 108 3.75 6.30 -0.39
N LEU A 109 4.82 7.00 0.02
CA LEU A 109 4.76 8.44 0.26
C LEU A 109 4.34 9.23 -0.99
N ALA A 110 4.87 8.84 -2.15
CA ALA A 110 4.48 9.44 -3.42
C ALA A 110 3.00 9.19 -3.77
N ASN A 111 2.49 7.98 -3.53
CA ASN A 111 1.10 7.63 -3.82
C ASN A 111 0.12 8.29 -2.84
N LEU A 112 0.46 8.33 -1.56
CA LEU A 112 -0.34 8.96 -0.49
C LEU A 112 -0.64 10.43 -0.82
N ASN A 113 0.38 11.17 -1.28
CA ASN A 113 0.24 12.57 -1.67
C ASN A 113 -0.27 12.77 -3.11
N ARG A 114 -0.34 11.72 -3.93
CA ARG A 114 -0.94 11.79 -5.27
C ARG A 114 -2.45 11.54 -5.24
N TYR A 115 -2.92 10.68 -4.34
CA TYR A 115 -4.28 10.17 -4.30
C TYR A 115 -4.99 10.55 -2.99
N HIS A 116 -5.17 11.86 -2.75
CA HIS A 116 -5.80 12.37 -1.54
C HIS A 116 -7.25 11.86 -1.37
N GLY A 117 -7.57 11.36 -0.16
CA GLY A 117 -8.92 10.94 0.23
C GLY A 117 -9.30 9.50 -0.13
N LEU A 118 -8.36 8.67 -0.60
CA LEU A 118 -8.60 7.30 -1.06
C LEU A 118 -8.22 6.20 -0.04
N LEU A 119 -7.86 6.56 1.20
CA LEU A 119 -7.45 5.59 2.21
C LEU A 119 -8.58 5.35 3.20
N ALA A 120 -9.18 4.17 3.16
CA ALA A 120 -9.86 3.65 4.34
C ALA A 120 -8.81 3.29 5.42
N LYS A 121 -9.23 3.26 6.69
CA LYS A 121 -8.35 3.19 7.88
C LYS A 121 -7.33 2.04 7.88
N ASP A 122 -7.61 0.95 7.17
CA ASP A 122 -6.78 -0.26 7.11
C ASP A 122 -6.23 -0.58 5.70
N GLU A 123 -6.46 0.30 4.71
CA GLU A 123 -6.04 0.04 3.33
C GLU A 123 -4.56 0.38 3.10
N ILE A 124 -3.90 -0.48 2.34
CA ILE A 124 -2.56 -0.23 1.81
C ILE A 124 -2.72 0.61 0.54
N PRO A 125 -2.12 1.82 0.45
CA PRO A 125 -2.12 2.61 -0.77
C PRO A 125 -1.51 1.77 -1.88
N GLY A 126 -2.36 1.19 -2.71
CA GLY A 126 -1.92 0.40 -3.83
C GLY A 126 -1.18 1.29 -4.81
N THR A 127 -0.14 0.78 -5.43
CA THR A 127 0.30 1.22 -6.77
C THR A 127 -0.72 0.84 -7.85
N ASN A 128 -1.98 0.61 -7.47
CA ASN A 128 -2.99 0.12 -8.38
C ASN A 128 -3.34 1.28 -9.30
N GLU A 129 -2.76 1.25 -10.51
CA GLU A 129 -3.50 1.68 -11.67
C GLU A 129 -4.92 1.12 -11.51
N VAL A 130 -5.92 2.02 -11.47
CA VAL A 130 -7.31 1.58 -11.49
C VAL A 130 -7.53 0.98 -12.88
N LEU A 131 -7.39 -0.35 -12.96
CA LEU A 131 -7.48 -1.07 -14.21
C LEU A 131 -8.97 -1.20 -14.56
N LEU A 132 -9.40 -0.43 -15.54
CA LEU A 132 -10.73 -0.55 -16.12
C LEU A 132 -10.75 -1.81 -16.99
N SER A 133 -11.59 -2.78 -16.62
CA SER A 133 -11.86 -3.94 -17.45
C SER A 133 -13.29 -3.86 -17.97
N PHE A 134 -13.48 -4.06 -19.28
CA PHE A 134 -14.82 -4.18 -19.86
C PHE A 134 -15.54 -5.48 -19.47
N ASP A 135 -14.81 -6.42 -18.86
CA ASP A 135 -15.36 -7.65 -18.31
C ASP A 135 -15.86 -7.49 -16.87
N ASP A 136 -15.63 -6.33 -16.23
CA ASP A 136 -16.17 -6.04 -14.90
C ASP A 136 -17.70 -5.90 -14.95
N SER A 137 -18.37 -6.14 -13.82
CA SER A 137 -19.79 -5.80 -13.69
C SER A 137 -20.00 -4.30 -13.86
N SER A 138 -21.17 -3.88 -14.36
CA SER A 138 -21.48 -2.46 -14.60
C SER A 138 -21.35 -1.59 -13.35
N GLU A 139 -21.58 -2.15 -12.16
CA GLU A 139 -21.46 -1.47 -10.88
C GLU A 139 -19.99 -1.27 -10.51
N GLU A 140 -19.17 -2.31 -10.65
CA GLU A 140 -17.74 -2.24 -10.35
C GLU A 140 -16.99 -1.35 -11.36
N PHE A 141 -17.39 -1.39 -12.63
CA PHE A 141 -16.87 -0.53 -13.69
C PHE A 141 -17.16 0.96 -13.41
N SER A 142 -18.42 1.28 -13.09
CA SER A 142 -18.84 2.65 -12.75
C SER A 142 -18.08 3.19 -11.54
N ARG A 143 -17.93 2.38 -10.48
CA ARG A 143 -17.17 2.75 -9.29
C ARG A 143 -15.69 3.02 -9.60
N LYS A 144 -15.05 2.18 -10.42
CA LYS A 144 -13.65 2.39 -10.87
C LYS A 144 -13.51 3.67 -11.69
N LEU A 145 -14.48 3.97 -12.55
CA LEU A 145 -14.56 5.21 -13.32
C LEU A 145 -14.67 6.46 -12.45
N GLU A 146 -15.52 6.43 -11.41
CA GLU A 146 -15.68 7.55 -10.47
C GLU A 146 -14.37 7.84 -9.71
N ILE A 147 -13.67 6.80 -9.27
CA ILE A 147 -12.36 6.93 -8.62
C ILE A 147 -11.35 7.59 -9.58
N LEU A 148 -11.33 7.17 -10.84
CA LEU A 148 -10.45 7.75 -11.86
C LEU A 148 -10.81 9.20 -12.20
N ALA A 149 -12.11 9.54 -12.27
CA ALA A 149 -12.58 10.89 -12.51
C ALA A 149 -12.15 11.85 -11.37
N LEU A 150 -12.33 11.44 -10.11
CA LEU A 150 -11.87 12.21 -8.96
C LEU A 150 -10.34 12.38 -8.93
N ALA A 151 -9.60 11.33 -9.32
CA ALA A 151 -8.14 11.42 -9.43
C ALA A 151 -7.71 12.37 -10.55
N TRP A 152 -8.44 12.41 -11.66
CA TRP A 152 -8.21 13.33 -12.77
C TRP A 152 -8.46 14.78 -12.38
N GLU A 153 -9.57 15.07 -11.69
CA GLU A 153 -9.91 16.43 -11.24
C GLU A 153 -8.88 17.00 -10.26
N LYS A 154 -8.31 16.17 -9.39
CA LYS A 154 -7.27 16.56 -8.43
C LYS A 154 -5.86 16.66 -9.04
N SER A 155 -5.70 16.27 -10.31
CA SER A 155 -4.40 16.28 -10.99
C SER A 155 -4.07 17.65 -11.57
N THR A 156 -2.84 18.13 -11.37
CA THR A 156 -2.30 19.36 -11.96
C THR A 156 -2.13 19.29 -13.50
N LEU A 157 -2.50 18.17 -14.12
CA LEU A 157 -2.50 18.01 -15.58
C LEU A 157 -3.56 18.89 -16.27
N THR A 158 -4.65 19.24 -15.59
CA THR A 158 -5.71 20.13 -16.11
C THR A 158 -5.23 21.58 -16.26
N ASP A 159 -4.38 22.07 -15.35
CA ASP A 159 -3.85 23.45 -15.44
C ASP A 159 -2.89 23.64 -16.63
N ARG A 160 -2.16 22.58 -17.02
CA ARG A 160 -1.22 22.64 -18.14
C ARG A 160 -1.88 22.59 -19.52
N SER A 161 -3.05 21.98 -19.68
CA SER A 161 -3.77 22.03 -20.96
C SER A 161 -4.45 23.39 -21.14
N ARG A 162 -5.06 23.95 -20.09
CA ARG A 162 -5.69 25.28 -20.14
C ARG A 162 -4.71 26.43 -20.41
N GLN A 163 -3.46 26.33 -19.94
CA GLN A 163 -2.44 27.35 -20.24
C GLN A 163 -1.93 27.31 -21.69
N ARG A 164 -1.96 26.16 -22.36
CA ARG A 164 -1.55 26.05 -23.78
C ARG A 164 -2.63 26.57 -24.73
N ASP A 165 -3.90 26.34 -24.40
CA ASP A 165 -5.00 26.78 -25.26
C ASP A 165 -5.19 28.31 -25.25
N HIS A 166 -4.72 29.01 -24.22
CA HIS A 166 -4.75 30.48 -24.14
C HIS A 166 -3.50 31.20 -24.69
N SER A 167 -2.47 30.47 -25.11
CA SER A 167 -1.24 31.09 -25.66
C SER A 167 -1.10 30.95 -27.18
N SER A 168 -2.11 30.42 -27.88
CA SER A 168 -2.12 30.29 -29.35
C SER A 168 -3.05 31.27 -30.10
N GLU A 169 -3.72 32.21 -29.41
CA GLU A 169 -4.44 33.30 -30.09
C GLU A 169 -3.76 34.65 -29.84
N SER A 170 -3.19 35.21 -30.92
CA SER A 170 -2.48 36.50 -31.09
C SER A 170 -0.95 36.38 -31.02
N PRO A 171 -0.20 36.85 -32.05
CA PRO A 171 -0.35 38.22 -32.57
C PRO A 171 -0.31 38.39 -34.11
N ASN A 172 -0.93 39.50 -34.52
CA ASN A 172 -0.91 40.23 -35.80
C ASN A 172 -1.67 39.65 -37.00
#